data_AF-A0A2N3AM82-F1
#
_entry.id   AF-A0A2N3AM82-F1
#
_cell.length_a   1.000
_cell.length_b   1.000
_cell.length_c   1.000
_cell.angle_alpha   90.00
_cell.angle_beta   90.00
_cell.angle_gamma   90.00
#
_symmetry.space_group_name_H-M   'P 1'
#
loop_
_entity.id
_entity.type
_entity.pdbx_description
1 polymer ?
#
loop_
_entity_poly.entity_id
_entity_poly.type
_entity_poly.pdbx_seq_one_letter_code
_entity_poly.pdbx_strand_id
1 'polypeptide(L)'
;MKKLKILALSDLHLGEPESVLFNSGDRLNLIDITIKKIIELSKGDKKYDSGIEQLILIGDIADLSVAPDEEAYENVKVFLTSLLDKVNIDKIIYIPGNHDHHLWVELLKKEYGKDNFRDCFPKIKVDSSILNKEIFIKNCLSSDYSAERLEIYYPNYRYETDTTFYFFNHGHLFSKTLDKYMSIRGINVENLEDLEEKTYCLMNIIWYRISRFRIMEIGFDWLRKLWLGFGRSRSIRRTTFKEDSKTLLDSYIRERIIWYLV
;
A
#
# COMPACT_ATOMS: atom_id res chain seq x y z
N MET A 1 17.65 12.45 -21.46
CA MET A 1 18.48 11.30 -21.03
C MET A 1 17.56 10.34 -20.26
N LYS A 2 18.03 9.23 -19.66
CA LYS A 2 17.13 8.29 -18.94
C LYS A 2 16.97 8.73 -17.48
N LYS A 3 15.79 8.59 -16.86
CA LYS A 3 15.58 8.78 -15.41
C LYS A 3 15.62 7.43 -14.68
N LEU A 4 15.53 7.45 -13.34
CA LEU A 4 15.17 6.24 -12.59
C LEU A 4 13.78 5.78 -13.05
N LYS A 5 13.70 4.59 -13.64
CA LYS A 5 12.45 4.10 -14.26
C LYS A 5 11.34 3.88 -13.24
N ILE A 6 11.63 3.12 -12.19
CA ILE A 6 10.65 2.74 -11.17
C ILE A 6 11.28 2.89 -9.79
N LEU A 7 10.55 3.55 -8.88
CA LEU A 7 10.74 3.42 -7.44
C LEU A 7 9.45 2.85 -6.86
N ALA A 8 9.55 1.71 -6.16
CA ALA A 8 8.42 1.08 -5.50
C ALA A 8 8.54 1.21 -3.98
N LEU A 9 7.48 1.63 -3.32
CA LEU A 9 7.35 1.75 -1.85
C LEU A 9 6.09 1.01 -1.41
N SER A 10 6.11 0.39 -0.23
CA SER A 10 5.05 -0.46 0.32
C SER A 10 5.04 -0.32 1.85
N ASP A 11 3.90 -0.58 2.49
CA ASP A 11 3.77 -0.70 3.96
C ASP A 11 4.36 0.51 4.72
N LEU A 12 4.02 1.72 4.27
CA LEU A 12 4.46 2.95 4.94
C LEU A 12 3.66 3.24 6.21
N HIS A 13 2.40 2.78 6.27
CA HIS A 13 1.48 2.96 7.41
C HIS A 13 1.46 4.41 7.94
N LEU A 14 1.37 5.38 7.03
CA LEU A 14 1.39 6.80 7.38
C LEU A 14 0.12 7.14 8.17
N GLY A 15 0.31 7.72 9.35
CA GLY A 15 -0.74 8.04 10.32
C GLY A 15 -0.85 7.08 11.50
N GLU A 16 -0.27 5.88 11.42
CA GLU A 16 -0.24 4.97 12.58
C GLU A 16 0.82 5.47 13.59
N PRO A 17 0.46 5.76 14.86
CA PRO A 17 1.42 6.28 15.85
C PRO A 17 2.59 5.34 16.17
N GLU A 18 2.42 4.03 15.94
CA GLU A 18 3.47 3.03 16.12
C GLU A 18 4.29 2.76 14.84
N SER A 19 3.89 3.34 13.70
CA SER A 19 4.64 3.24 12.45
C SER A 19 5.98 3.96 12.56
N VAL A 20 6.97 3.40 11.85
CA VAL A 20 8.30 3.99 11.72
C VAL A 20 8.23 5.37 11.06
N LEU A 21 7.28 5.59 10.16
CA LEU A 21 7.12 6.84 9.40
C LEU A 21 5.99 7.71 9.94
N PHE A 22 5.84 7.75 11.26
CA PHE A 22 4.88 8.64 11.92
C PHE A 22 5.43 10.06 12.08
N ASN A 23 4.66 11.08 11.66
CA ASN A 23 5.03 12.47 11.88
C ASN A 23 4.70 12.90 13.33
N SER A 24 5.60 12.60 14.27
CA SER A 24 5.43 13.01 15.67
C SER A 24 5.67 14.51 15.92
N GLY A 25 6.10 15.28 14.91
CA GLY A 25 6.53 16.67 15.07
C GLY A 25 7.91 16.83 15.74
N ASP A 26 8.60 15.73 16.06
CA ASP A 26 9.93 15.76 16.68
C ASP A 26 11.05 16.06 15.68
N ARG A 27 12.20 16.52 16.20
CA ARG A 27 13.38 16.91 15.40
C ARG A 27 14.01 15.77 14.59
N LEU A 28 13.70 14.51 14.87
CA LEU A 28 14.20 13.33 14.15
C LEU A 28 13.07 12.61 13.42
N ASN A 29 12.45 13.31 12.47
CA ASN A 29 11.41 12.72 11.65
C ASN A 29 12.01 11.76 10.60
N LEU A 30 11.69 10.46 10.70
CA LEU A 30 12.16 9.45 9.74
C LEU A 30 11.61 9.67 8.32
N ILE A 31 10.53 10.44 8.17
CA ILE A 31 10.04 10.91 6.87
C ILE A 31 11.12 11.72 6.15
N ASP A 32 11.76 12.68 6.84
CA ASP A 32 12.79 13.53 6.23
C ASP A 32 14.02 12.73 5.79
N ILE A 33 14.42 11.74 6.60
CA ILE A 33 15.53 10.85 6.27
C ILE A 33 15.18 10.01 5.04
N THR A 34 13.96 9.47 4.99
CA THR A 34 13.46 8.67 3.86
C THR A 34 13.44 9.51 2.58
N ILE A 35 12.88 10.72 2.63
CA ILE A 35 12.85 11.65 1.49
C ILE A 35 14.26 12.00 1.04
N LYS A 36 15.18 12.30 1.97
CA LYS A 36 16.58 12.58 1.63
C LYS A 36 17.23 11.42 0.88
N LYS A 37 16.94 10.17 1.28
CA LYS A 37 17.43 8.98 0.58
C LYS A 37 16.81 8.82 -0.80
N ILE A 38 15.52 9.09 -0.96
CA ILE A 38 14.86 9.08 -2.27
C ILE A 38 15.47 10.14 -3.20
N ILE A 39 15.74 11.34 -2.68
CA ILE A 39 16.44 12.40 -3.43
C ILE A 39 17.81 11.90 -3.89
N GLU A 40 18.61 11.31 -3.00
CA GLU A 40 19.91 10.73 -3.33
C GLU A 40 19.81 9.67 -4.43
N LEU A 41 18.81 8.78 -4.37
CA LEU A 41 18.58 7.74 -5.38
C LEU A 41 18.09 8.28 -6.73
N SER A 42 17.30 9.37 -6.70
CA SER A 42 16.76 10.01 -7.90
C SER A 42 17.74 10.97 -8.58
N LYS A 43 18.91 11.23 -7.99
CA LYS A 43 19.92 12.12 -8.59
C LYS A 43 20.49 11.47 -9.84
N GLY A 44 20.34 12.18 -10.95
CA GLY A 44 20.97 11.82 -12.21
C GLY A 44 22.48 12.00 -12.17
N ASP A 45 23.14 11.55 -13.24
CA ASP A 45 24.57 11.72 -13.48
C ASP A 45 24.82 12.16 -14.94
N LYS A 46 26.03 11.94 -15.47
CA LYS A 46 26.33 12.30 -16.87
C LYS A 46 25.48 11.53 -17.91
N LYS A 47 24.86 10.41 -17.54
CA LYS A 47 24.07 9.53 -18.40
C LYS A 47 22.58 9.57 -18.08
N TYR A 48 22.20 9.98 -16.87
CA TYR A 48 20.83 9.97 -16.38
C TYR A 48 20.34 11.36 -15.96
N ASP A 49 19.10 11.68 -16.29
CA ASP A 49 18.43 12.88 -15.76
C ASP A 49 17.99 12.63 -14.32
N SER A 50 17.95 13.69 -13.50
CA SER A 50 17.39 13.61 -12.16
C SER A 50 15.87 13.42 -12.20
N GLY A 51 15.35 12.57 -11.33
CA GLY A 51 13.93 12.30 -11.17
C GLY A 51 13.56 10.82 -11.29
N ILE A 52 12.26 10.58 -11.25
CA ILE A 52 11.65 9.25 -11.25
C ILE A 52 10.55 9.24 -12.32
N GLU A 53 10.58 8.25 -13.19
CA GLU A 53 9.55 8.09 -14.22
C GLU A 53 8.24 7.56 -13.61
N GLN A 54 8.30 6.51 -12.78
CA GLN A 54 7.14 6.01 -12.03
C GLN A 54 7.46 5.79 -10.55
N LEU A 55 6.73 6.48 -9.67
CA LEU A 55 6.64 6.15 -8.25
C LEU A 55 5.46 5.21 -8.04
N ILE A 56 5.72 3.96 -7.65
CA ILE A 56 4.69 2.95 -7.40
C ILE A 56 4.52 2.81 -5.89
N LEU A 57 3.32 3.09 -5.41
CA LEU A 57 2.91 2.97 -4.01
C LEU A 57 2.05 1.71 -3.87
N ILE A 58 2.63 0.66 -3.29
CA ILE A 58 2.10 -0.70 -3.28
C ILE A 58 1.54 -1.00 -1.89
N GLY A 59 0.30 -0.58 -1.65
CA GLY A 59 -0.45 -0.97 -0.46
C GLY A 59 0.09 -0.45 0.88
N ASP A 60 -0.85 -0.38 1.81
CA ASP A 60 -0.69 0.02 3.20
C ASP A 60 0.13 1.32 3.32
N ILE A 61 -0.25 2.30 2.51
CA ILE A 61 0.39 3.63 2.49
C ILE A 61 -0.26 4.53 3.53
N ALA A 62 -1.59 4.62 3.49
CA ALA A 62 -2.40 5.35 4.45
C ALA A 62 -2.97 4.35 5.45
N ASP A 63 -2.69 4.49 6.74
CA ASP A 63 -3.27 3.58 7.73
C ASP A 63 -4.69 3.98 8.14
N LEU A 64 -5.65 3.82 7.22
CA LEU A 64 -7.07 4.14 7.44
C LEU A 64 -7.80 3.07 8.27
N SER A 65 -7.10 2.01 8.64
CA SER A 65 -7.63 0.91 9.46
C SER A 65 -7.43 1.17 10.94
N VAL A 66 -6.29 1.75 11.32
CA VAL A 66 -5.94 2.00 12.73
C VAL A 66 -6.10 3.48 13.09
N ALA A 67 -5.61 4.38 12.24
CA ALA A 67 -5.60 5.81 12.54
C ALA A 67 -6.93 6.49 12.17
N PRO A 68 -7.26 7.64 12.78
CA PRO A 68 -8.28 8.54 12.26
C PRO A 68 -7.96 8.92 10.80
N ASP A 69 -9.00 8.99 9.95
CA ASP A 69 -8.82 9.23 8.51
C ASP A 69 -8.11 10.57 8.27
N GLU A 70 -8.45 11.61 9.03
CA GLU A 70 -7.80 12.92 8.93
C GLU A 70 -6.30 12.85 9.22
N GLU A 71 -5.90 12.06 10.22
CA GLU A 71 -4.50 11.89 10.62
C GLU A 71 -3.71 11.09 9.58
N ALA A 72 -4.28 9.98 9.09
CA ALA A 72 -3.69 9.18 8.03
C ALA A 72 -3.49 9.99 6.74
N TYR A 73 -4.54 10.68 6.28
CA TYR A 73 -4.46 11.50 5.07
C TYR A 73 -3.50 12.67 5.21
N GLU A 74 -3.46 13.34 6.37
CA GLU A 74 -2.50 14.43 6.60
C GLU A 74 -1.05 13.93 6.55
N ASN A 75 -0.75 12.78 7.17
CA ASN A 75 0.60 12.20 7.11
C ASN A 75 1.00 11.81 5.68
N VAL A 76 0.08 11.23 4.90
CA VAL A 76 0.29 10.92 3.48
C VAL A 76 0.56 12.20 2.69
N LYS A 77 -0.24 13.25 2.91
CA LYS A 77 -0.08 14.54 2.24
C LYS A 77 1.25 15.19 2.56
N VAL A 78 1.68 15.19 3.82
CA VAL A 78 3.00 15.70 4.23
C VAL A 78 4.12 14.94 3.53
N PHE A 79 4.06 13.61 3.51
CA PHE A 79 5.05 12.77 2.85
C PHE A 79 5.13 13.04 1.34
N LEU A 80 4.00 12.95 0.64
CA LEU A 80 3.96 13.09 -0.82
C LEU A 80 4.30 14.52 -1.26
N THR A 81 3.80 15.55 -0.58
CA THR A 81 4.14 16.94 -0.89
C THR A 81 5.63 17.19 -0.69
N SER A 82 6.18 16.75 0.45
CA SER A 82 7.61 16.93 0.76
C SER A 82 8.53 16.22 -0.23
N LEU A 83 8.07 15.10 -0.80
CA LEU A 83 8.78 14.36 -1.84
C LEU A 83 8.65 15.05 -3.21
N LEU A 84 7.43 15.39 -3.62
CA LEU A 84 7.13 16.01 -4.91
C LEU A 84 7.78 17.40 -5.08
N ASP A 85 7.94 18.15 -3.99
CA ASP A 85 8.63 19.44 -3.98
C ASP A 85 10.14 19.31 -4.28
N LYS A 86 10.72 18.12 -4.06
CA LYS A 86 12.18 17.90 -4.11
C LYS A 86 12.60 16.94 -5.22
N VAL A 87 11.68 16.13 -5.73
CA VAL A 87 11.94 15.10 -6.74
C VAL A 87 10.94 15.23 -7.87
N ASN A 88 11.44 15.37 -9.10
CA ASN A 88 10.59 15.36 -10.29
C ASN A 88 10.07 13.94 -10.54
N ILE A 89 8.78 13.72 -10.29
CA ILE A 89 8.08 12.44 -10.49
C ILE A 89 7.11 12.60 -11.66
N ASP A 90 7.33 11.84 -12.74
CA ASP A 90 6.52 11.94 -13.94
C ASP A 90 5.13 11.29 -13.76
N LYS A 91 5.06 10.17 -13.02
CA LYS A 91 3.80 9.48 -12.72
C LYS A 91 3.82 8.83 -11.34
N ILE A 92 2.69 8.89 -10.63
CA ILE A 92 2.40 8.12 -9.42
C ILE A 92 1.42 7.01 -9.77
N ILE A 93 1.76 5.78 -9.42
CA ILE A 93 0.88 4.62 -9.47
C ILE A 93 0.54 4.24 -8.04
N TYR A 94 -0.73 4.18 -7.69
CA TYR A 94 -1.18 3.76 -6.36
C TYR A 94 -1.96 2.45 -6.46
N ILE A 95 -1.61 1.49 -5.61
CA ILE A 95 -2.26 0.18 -5.52
C ILE A 95 -2.75 0.04 -4.07
N PRO A 96 -4.06 0.16 -3.79
CA PRO A 96 -4.57 0.06 -2.42
C PRO A 96 -4.28 -1.31 -1.80
N GLY A 97 -3.83 -1.29 -0.55
CA GLY A 97 -3.67 -2.47 0.31
C GLY A 97 -4.90 -2.71 1.19
N ASN A 98 -4.76 -3.55 2.21
CA ASN A 98 -5.85 -3.80 3.16
C ASN A 98 -6.05 -2.65 4.15
N HIS A 99 -4.99 -1.93 4.53
CA HIS A 99 -5.11 -0.75 5.38
C HIS A 99 -5.71 0.45 4.64
N ASP A 100 -5.51 0.51 3.31
CA ASP A 100 -6.07 1.53 2.43
C ASP A 100 -7.51 1.24 1.97
N HIS A 101 -8.07 0.08 2.32
CA HIS A 101 -9.29 -0.43 1.68
C HIS A 101 -10.49 0.50 1.77
N HIS A 102 -10.57 1.30 2.84
CA HIS A 102 -11.60 2.32 2.98
C HIS A 102 -11.57 3.34 1.83
N LEU A 103 -10.38 3.85 1.49
CA LEU A 103 -10.19 4.75 0.35
C LEU A 103 -10.59 4.08 -0.97
N TRP A 104 -10.25 2.80 -1.16
CA TRP A 104 -10.68 2.07 -2.36
C TRP A 104 -12.21 2.00 -2.48
N VAL A 105 -12.90 1.70 -1.38
CA VAL A 105 -14.37 1.66 -1.32
C VAL A 105 -14.98 3.03 -1.65
N GLU A 106 -14.44 4.12 -1.10
CA GLU A 106 -14.93 5.47 -1.39
C GLU A 106 -14.71 5.87 -2.85
N LEU A 107 -13.53 5.55 -3.39
CA LEU A 107 -13.19 5.78 -4.79
C LEU A 107 -14.17 5.05 -5.72
N LEU A 108 -14.46 3.77 -5.47
CA LEU A 108 -15.43 3.00 -6.27
C LEU A 108 -16.85 3.55 -6.17
N LYS A 109 -17.30 3.89 -4.96
CA LYS A 109 -18.62 4.51 -4.75
C LYS A 109 -18.78 5.79 -5.56
N LYS A 110 -17.75 6.63 -5.55
CA LYS A 110 -17.72 7.88 -6.30
C LYS A 110 -17.69 7.64 -7.81
N GLU A 111 -16.87 6.69 -8.28
CA GLU A 111 -16.76 6.30 -9.70
C GLU A 111 -18.12 5.86 -10.27
N TYR A 112 -18.86 5.02 -9.54
CA TYR A 112 -20.13 4.48 -10.01
C TYR A 112 -21.37 5.28 -9.57
N GLY A 113 -21.19 6.37 -8.81
CA GLY A 113 -22.28 7.14 -8.23
C GLY A 113 -23.18 6.31 -7.33
N LYS A 114 -22.59 5.48 -6.47
CA LYS A 114 -23.28 4.56 -5.55
C LYS A 114 -22.96 4.88 -4.10
N ASP A 115 -23.92 4.66 -3.21
CA ASP A 115 -23.72 4.82 -1.77
C ASP A 115 -23.20 3.53 -1.10
N ASN A 116 -23.43 2.38 -1.74
CA ASN A 116 -23.08 1.06 -1.23
C ASN A 116 -22.02 0.39 -2.12
N PHE A 117 -20.98 -0.15 -1.48
CA PHE A 117 -19.91 -0.90 -2.14
C PHE A 117 -20.45 -2.12 -2.91
N ARG A 118 -21.48 -2.79 -2.38
CA ARG A 118 -22.05 -3.97 -3.02
C ARG A 118 -22.62 -3.67 -4.41
N ASP A 119 -23.09 -2.44 -4.62
CA ASP A 119 -23.68 -1.97 -5.87
C ASP A 119 -22.63 -1.45 -6.87
N CYS A 120 -21.36 -1.42 -6.48
CA CYS A 120 -20.25 -1.05 -7.34
C CYS A 120 -19.80 -2.28 -8.13
N PHE A 121 -19.86 -2.22 -9.46
CA PHE A 121 -19.40 -3.31 -10.32
C PHE A 121 -18.77 -2.76 -11.62
N PRO A 122 -17.58 -3.24 -12.01
CA PRO A 122 -16.71 -4.17 -11.27
C PRO A 122 -16.00 -3.51 -10.06
N LYS A 123 -15.71 -4.30 -9.02
CA LYS A 123 -14.96 -3.92 -7.82
C LYS A 123 -13.45 -4.04 -8.00
N ILE A 124 -13.02 -4.84 -8.96
CA ILE A 124 -11.63 -4.98 -9.35
C ILE A 124 -11.41 -4.34 -10.72
N LYS A 125 -10.33 -3.56 -10.83
CA LYS A 125 -9.89 -2.93 -12.07
C LYS A 125 -8.45 -3.34 -12.38
N VAL A 126 -8.30 -4.55 -12.93
CA VAL A 126 -7.01 -5.20 -13.21
C VAL A 126 -6.18 -4.44 -14.25
N ASP A 127 -6.84 -4.08 -15.35
CA ASP A 127 -6.20 -3.56 -16.55
C ASP A 127 -6.52 -2.07 -16.78
N SER A 128 -7.21 -1.42 -15.84
CA SER A 128 -7.55 -0.01 -15.94
C SER A 128 -7.45 0.70 -14.59
N SER A 129 -7.06 1.98 -14.63
CA SER A 129 -7.11 2.85 -13.45
C SER A 129 -8.56 3.26 -13.17
N ILE A 130 -8.86 3.59 -11.92
CA ILE A 130 -10.07 4.35 -11.62
C ILE A 130 -10.01 5.73 -12.29
N LEU A 131 -11.15 6.25 -12.77
CA LEU A 131 -11.20 7.55 -13.44
C LEU A 131 -11.35 8.67 -12.42
N ASN A 132 -12.24 8.49 -11.45
CA ASN A 132 -12.48 9.46 -10.40
C ASN A 132 -11.43 9.35 -9.28
N LYS A 133 -10.42 10.22 -9.34
CA LYS A 133 -9.31 10.29 -8.39
C LYS A 133 -9.46 11.44 -7.39
N GLU A 134 -10.62 12.11 -7.37
CA GLU A 134 -10.86 13.35 -6.62
C GLU A 134 -10.54 13.18 -5.12
N ILE A 135 -10.98 12.06 -4.54
CA ILE A 135 -10.79 11.76 -3.12
C ILE A 135 -9.31 11.64 -2.79
N PHE A 136 -8.56 10.86 -3.58
CA PHE A 136 -7.11 10.71 -3.39
C PHE A 136 -6.40 12.05 -3.55
N ILE A 137 -6.68 12.82 -4.61
CA ILE A 137 -6.01 14.09 -4.87
C ILE A 137 -6.26 15.08 -3.71
N LYS A 138 -7.52 15.22 -3.29
CA LYS A 138 -7.91 16.14 -2.22
C LYS A 138 -7.24 15.79 -0.88
N ASN A 139 -7.20 14.50 -0.57
CA ASN A 139 -6.77 14.04 0.74
C ASN A 139 -5.25 13.81 0.82
N CYS A 140 -4.63 13.32 -0.25
CA CYS A 140 -3.24 12.83 -0.24
C CYS A 140 -2.25 13.72 -1.01
N LEU A 141 -2.69 14.62 -1.88
CA LEU A 141 -1.79 15.43 -2.71
C LEU A 141 -1.95 16.93 -2.45
N SER A 142 -0.92 17.70 -2.79
CA SER A 142 -1.04 19.14 -2.94
C SER A 142 -1.84 19.47 -4.21
N SER A 143 -2.49 20.64 -4.24
CA SER A 143 -3.38 21.07 -5.34
C SER A 143 -2.73 21.12 -6.72
N ASP A 144 -1.40 21.14 -6.76
CA ASP A 144 -0.65 21.49 -7.97
C ASP A 144 -0.18 20.25 -8.75
N TYR A 145 -0.36 19.05 -8.21
CA TYR A 145 -0.02 17.82 -8.92
C TYR A 145 -1.10 17.45 -9.94
N SER A 146 -0.71 17.25 -11.21
CA SER A 146 -1.65 16.94 -12.28
C SER A 146 -2.33 15.59 -12.06
N ALA A 147 -3.66 15.58 -12.08
CA ALA A 147 -4.48 14.38 -11.99
C ALA A 147 -4.19 13.35 -13.11
N GLU A 148 -3.67 13.81 -14.26
CA GLU A 148 -3.26 12.95 -15.37
C GLU A 148 -2.00 12.14 -15.07
N ARG A 149 -1.21 12.58 -14.09
CA ARG A 149 0.01 11.90 -13.64
C ARG A 149 -0.23 10.94 -12.47
N LEU A 150 -1.47 10.79 -12.02
CA LEU A 150 -1.84 9.83 -10.98
C LEU A 150 -2.65 8.71 -11.62
N GLU A 151 -2.33 7.45 -11.34
CA GLU A 151 -3.15 6.30 -11.70
C GLU A 151 -3.37 5.43 -10.46
N ILE A 152 -4.58 4.90 -10.30
CA ILE A 152 -4.95 4.06 -9.16
C ILE A 152 -5.48 2.74 -9.69
N TYR A 153 -4.76 1.66 -9.42
CA TYR A 153 -5.09 0.30 -9.87
C TYR A 153 -5.43 -0.58 -8.68
N TYR A 154 -6.34 -1.54 -8.87
CA TYR A 154 -6.62 -2.53 -7.82
C TYR A 154 -7.03 -3.88 -8.43
N PRO A 155 -6.48 -5.01 -7.94
CA PRO A 155 -5.54 -5.12 -6.82
C PRO A 155 -4.07 -5.08 -7.26
N ASN A 156 -3.76 -4.87 -8.54
CA ASN A 156 -2.40 -4.98 -9.06
C ASN A 156 -2.10 -3.98 -10.16
N TYR A 157 -0.81 -3.78 -10.42
CA TYR A 157 -0.30 -3.02 -11.55
C TYR A 157 0.74 -3.85 -12.33
N ARG A 158 0.69 -3.78 -13.65
CA ARG A 158 1.63 -4.45 -14.55
C ARG A 158 2.51 -3.40 -15.21
N TYR A 159 3.82 -3.62 -15.18
CA TYR A 159 4.79 -2.80 -15.91
C TYR A 159 5.65 -3.70 -16.79
N GLU A 160 5.70 -3.38 -18.07
CA GLU A 160 6.41 -4.17 -19.07
C GLU A 160 7.49 -3.33 -19.75
N THR A 161 8.60 -3.99 -20.01
CA THR A 161 9.66 -3.52 -20.90
C THR A 161 9.85 -4.56 -21.99
N ASP A 162 10.58 -4.22 -23.04
CA ASP A 162 10.86 -5.14 -24.16
C ASP A 162 11.43 -6.51 -23.71
N THR A 163 12.08 -6.57 -22.54
CA THR A 163 12.77 -7.77 -22.05
C THR A 163 12.24 -8.31 -20.73
N THR A 164 11.44 -7.54 -19.99
CA THR A 164 11.13 -7.83 -18.59
C THR A 164 9.71 -7.41 -18.24
N PHE A 165 9.02 -8.29 -17.52
CA PHE A 165 7.69 -8.10 -16.98
C PHE A 165 7.74 -7.95 -15.45
N TYR A 166 7.10 -6.93 -14.91
CA TYR A 166 6.96 -6.67 -13.48
C TYR A 166 5.48 -6.68 -13.09
N PHE A 167 5.16 -7.42 -12.03
CA PHE A 167 3.82 -7.51 -11.46
C PHE A 167 3.84 -7.00 -10.02
N PHE A 168 3.14 -5.91 -9.76
CA PHE A 168 3.05 -5.30 -8.45
C PHE A 168 1.69 -5.60 -7.83
N ASN A 169 1.70 -6.15 -6.62
CA ASN A 169 0.51 -6.49 -5.86
C ASN A 169 0.87 -6.48 -4.36
N HIS A 170 -0.05 -5.99 -3.53
CA HIS A 170 0.15 -5.93 -2.07
C HIS A 170 0.12 -7.33 -1.41
N GLY A 171 -0.67 -8.25 -1.96
CA GLY A 171 -0.72 -9.64 -1.51
C GLY A 171 -1.80 -9.96 -0.47
N HIS A 172 -2.56 -8.98 0.04
CA HIS A 172 -3.58 -9.21 1.07
C HIS A 172 -4.66 -10.21 0.64
N LEU A 173 -5.11 -10.12 -0.61
CA LEU A 173 -6.07 -11.07 -1.21
C LEU A 173 -5.50 -12.49 -1.37
N PHE A 174 -4.18 -12.63 -1.38
CA PHE A 174 -3.52 -13.93 -1.53
C PHE A 174 -2.98 -14.47 -0.21
N SER A 175 -3.22 -13.79 0.93
CA SER A 175 -2.66 -14.22 2.20
C SER A 175 -3.15 -15.62 2.61
N LYS A 176 -2.24 -16.44 3.17
CA LYS A 176 -2.58 -17.78 3.69
C LYS A 176 -3.64 -17.73 4.80
N THR A 177 -3.67 -16.63 5.55
CA THR A 177 -4.67 -16.40 6.60
C THR A 177 -6.07 -16.33 6.00
N LEU A 178 -6.22 -15.59 4.91
CA LEU A 178 -7.48 -15.47 4.18
C LEU A 178 -7.90 -16.81 3.58
N ASP A 179 -6.98 -17.47 2.89
CA ASP A 179 -7.22 -18.78 2.27
C ASP A 179 -7.67 -19.84 3.30
N LYS A 180 -7.02 -19.87 4.46
CA LYS A 180 -7.41 -20.74 5.58
C LYS A 180 -8.78 -20.37 6.14
N TYR A 181 -9.09 -19.09 6.28
CA TYR A 181 -10.41 -18.63 6.74
C TYR A 181 -11.52 -19.07 5.79
N MET A 182 -11.32 -18.90 4.49
CA MET A 182 -12.28 -19.28 3.46
C MET A 182 -12.48 -20.79 3.42
N SER A 183 -11.39 -21.55 3.50
CA SER A 183 -11.40 -23.02 3.55
C SER A 183 -12.17 -23.54 4.77
N ILE A 184 -11.94 -22.99 5.97
CA ILE A 184 -12.66 -23.38 7.20
C ILE A 184 -14.17 -23.11 7.08
N ARG A 185 -14.54 -22.03 6.38
CA ARG A 185 -15.93 -21.64 6.17
C ARG A 185 -16.60 -22.35 5.00
N GLY A 186 -15.86 -23.19 4.26
CA GLY A 186 -16.35 -23.84 3.04
C GLY A 186 -16.71 -22.85 1.93
N ILE A 187 -16.07 -21.67 1.92
CA ILE A 187 -16.32 -20.63 0.91
C ILE A 187 -15.49 -20.98 -0.31
N ASN A 188 -16.16 -21.33 -1.40
CA ASN A 188 -15.52 -21.53 -2.70
C ASN A 188 -15.38 -20.17 -3.42
N VAL A 189 -14.27 -19.93 -4.11
CA VAL A 189 -13.97 -18.68 -4.83
C VAL A 189 -13.80 -18.97 -6.30
N GLU A 190 -14.55 -18.27 -7.14
CA GLU A 190 -14.53 -18.51 -8.59
C GLU A 190 -13.50 -17.65 -9.32
N ASN A 191 -13.34 -16.40 -8.90
CA ASN A 191 -12.43 -15.43 -9.51
C ASN A 191 -12.06 -14.34 -8.48
N LEU A 192 -11.20 -13.38 -8.86
CA LEU A 192 -10.79 -12.33 -7.93
C LEU A 192 -11.93 -11.40 -7.50
N GLU A 193 -12.89 -11.11 -8.37
CA GLU A 193 -14.01 -10.23 -8.04
C GLU A 193 -14.87 -10.87 -6.93
N ASP A 194 -15.12 -12.17 -7.05
CA ASP A 194 -15.79 -12.98 -6.04
C ASP A 194 -14.97 -13.10 -4.74
N LEU A 195 -13.64 -13.20 -4.86
CA LEU A 195 -12.72 -13.14 -3.71
C LEU A 195 -12.91 -11.82 -2.96
N GLU A 196 -12.78 -10.68 -3.65
CA GLU A 196 -12.95 -9.35 -3.06
C GLU A 196 -14.33 -9.17 -2.40
N GLU A 197 -15.41 -9.60 -3.05
CA GLU A 197 -16.76 -9.53 -2.48
C GLU A 197 -16.87 -10.33 -1.18
N LYS A 198 -16.34 -11.56 -1.16
CA LYS A 198 -16.39 -12.46 0.00
C LYS A 198 -15.48 -11.99 1.13
N THR A 199 -14.39 -11.30 0.81
CA THR A 199 -13.43 -10.81 1.78
C THR A 199 -13.75 -9.40 2.26
N TYR A 200 -14.53 -8.62 1.53
CA TYR A 200 -14.98 -7.28 1.91
C TYR A 200 -15.55 -7.23 3.33
N CYS A 201 -16.41 -8.18 3.69
CA CYS A 201 -17.01 -8.20 5.03
C CYS A 201 -15.95 -8.44 6.11
N LEU A 202 -14.98 -9.33 5.85
CA LEU A 202 -13.86 -9.58 6.75
C LEU A 202 -12.99 -8.33 6.88
N MET A 203 -12.66 -7.68 5.76
CA MET A 203 -11.84 -6.47 5.75
C MET A 203 -12.51 -5.31 6.48
N ASN A 204 -13.80 -5.08 6.21
CA ASN A 204 -14.55 -4.02 6.89
C ASN A 204 -14.72 -4.30 8.39
N ILE A 205 -14.98 -5.54 8.80
CA ILE A 205 -15.12 -5.87 10.23
C ILE A 205 -13.77 -5.81 10.95
N ILE A 206 -12.76 -6.50 10.44
CA ILE A 206 -11.47 -6.63 11.12
C ILE A 206 -10.69 -5.34 11.01
N TRP A 207 -10.42 -4.89 9.79
CA TRP A 207 -9.50 -3.80 9.55
C TRP A 207 -10.13 -2.44 9.79
N TYR A 208 -11.39 -2.23 9.43
CA TYR A 208 -12.00 -0.91 9.62
C TYR A 208 -12.70 -0.75 10.98
N ARG A 209 -13.52 -1.71 11.41
CA ARG A 209 -14.30 -1.57 12.66
C ARG A 209 -13.51 -1.95 13.91
N ILE A 210 -12.83 -3.10 13.91
CA ILE A 210 -12.17 -3.60 15.12
C ILE A 210 -10.82 -2.91 15.36
N SER A 211 -10.02 -2.69 14.31
CA SER A 211 -8.71 -2.04 14.47
C SER A 211 -8.81 -0.60 14.96
N ARG A 212 -9.88 0.14 14.64
CA ARG A 212 -10.15 1.47 15.23
C ARG A 212 -10.34 1.48 16.74
N PHE A 213 -10.76 0.36 17.33
CA PHE A 213 -10.81 0.24 18.79
C PHE A 213 -9.46 -0.18 19.41
N ARG A 214 -8.42 -0.37 18.58
CA ARG A 214 -7.09 -0.89 18.93
C ARG A 214 -7.12 -2.21 19.71
N ILE A 215 -8.24 -2.93 19.75
CA ILE A 215 -8.41 -4.15 20.56
C ILE A 215 -7.50 -5.27 20.04
N MET A 216 -7.44 -5.46 18.72
CA MET A 216 -6.55 -6.46 18.14
C MET A 216 -5.09 -6.11 18.38
N GLU A 217 -4.72 -4.83 18.25
CA GLU A 217 -3.34 -4.37 18.45
C GLU A 217 -2.93 -4.50 19.92
N ILE A 218 -3.79 -4.13 20.87
CA ILE A 218 -3.59 -4.39 22.30
C ILE A 218 -3.44 -5.88 22.55
N GLY A 219 -4.25 -6.71 21.88
CA GLY A 219 -4.15 -8.17 21.98
C GLY A 219 -2.84 -8.73 21.41
N PHE A 220 -2.43 -8.30 20.22
CA PHE A 220 -1.18 -8.68 19.57
C PHE A 220 0.04 -8.16 20.33
N ASP A 221 0.00 -6.93 20.82
CA ASP A 221 1.05 -6.32 21.62
C ASP A 221 1.13 -6.98 23.00
N TRP A 222 0.00 -7.32 23.63
CA TRP A 222 -0.02 -8.11 24.86
C TRP A 222 0.54 -9.51 24.64
N LEU A 223 0.15 -10.20 23.56
CA LEU A 223 0.72 -11.49 23.15
C LEU A 223 2.22 -11.39 22.85
N ARG A 224 2.64 -10.35 22.13
CA ARG A 224 4.04 -10.03 21.81
C ARG A 224 4.84 -9.78 23.09
N LYS A 225 4.33 -8.94 24.00
CA LYS A 225 4.94 -8.63 25.30
C LYS A 225 5.01 -9.86 26.19
N LEU A 226 4.00 -10.73 26.17
CA LEU A 226 4.05 -12.03 26.84
C LEU A 226 5.12 -12.94 26.22
N TRP A 227 5.17 -13.06 24.90
CA TRP A 227 6.18 -13.85 24.19
C TRP A 227 7.61 -13.35 24.45
N LEU A 228 7.81 -12.03 24.43
CA LEU A 228 9.07 -11.38 24.78
C LEU A 228 9.39 -11.45 26.28
N GLY A 229 8.37 -11.53 27.14
CA GLY A 229 8.52 -11.72 28.59
C GLY A 229 8.91 -13.13 28.98
N PHE A 230 8.45 -14.14 28.21
CA PHE A 230 8.82 -15.55 28.40
C PHE A 230 10.10 -15.95 27.67
N GLY A 231 10.43 -15.29 26.56
CA GLY A 231 11.69 -15.49 25.83
C GLY A 231 12.75 -14.47 26.25
N ARG A 232 13.79 -14.89 26.99
CA ARG A 232 15.07 -14.16 27.05
C ARG A 232 15.74 -14.18 25.67
N SER A 233 15.18 -13.45 24.73
CA SER A 233 15.87 -12.96 23.55
C SER A 233 15.60 -11.48 23.53
N ARG A 234 16.54 -10.71 24.10
CA ARG A 234 16.71 -9.32 23.68
C ARG A 234 16.78 -9.40 22.17
N SER A 235 15.74 -8.97 21.47
CA SER A 235 15.90 -8.59 20.07
C SER A 235 16.84 -7.39 20.13
N ILE A 236 18.14 -7.67 20.05
CA ILE A 236 19.10 -6.71 19.56
C ILE A 236 18.57 -6.42 18.16
N ARG A 237 17.74 -5.39 18.00
CA ARG A 237 17.51 -4.73 16.72
C ARG A 237 18.84 -4.07 16.35
N ARG A 238 19.84 -4.91 16.03
CA ARG A 238 20.78 -4.60 14.98
C ARG A 238 19.93 -4.70 13.73
N THR A 239 19.33 -3.60 13.32
CA THR A 239 18.91 -3.42 11.93
C THR A 239 20.20 -3.42 11.10
N THR A 240 20.80 -4.59 10.94
CA THR A 240 21.62 -4.82 9.76
C THR A 240 20.61 -4.85 8.63
N PHE A 241 20.37 -3.70 8.00
CA PHE A 241 20.01 -3.68 6.59
C PHE A 241 21.14 -4.41 5.87
N LYS A 242 21.06 -5.73 5.86
CA LYS A 242 21.76 -6.55 4.90
C LYS A 242 20.84 -6.46 3.69
N GLU A 243 21.35 -5.93 2.59
CA GLU A 243 20.70 -5.94 1.30
C GLU A 243 20.45 -7.41 0.92
N ASP A 244 19.32 -7.97 1.39
CA ASP A 244 18.95 -9.35 1.15
C ASP A 244 18.19 -9.35 -0.17
N SER A 245 18.95 -9.28 -1.26
CA SER A 245 18.47 -9.43 -2.63
C SER A 245 18.14 -10.89 -2.96
N LYS A 246 18.00 -11.77 -1.95
CA LYS A 246 17.46 -13.10 -2.13
C LYS A 246 16.01 -12.99 -2.57
N THR A 247 15.77 -13.41 -3.81
CA THR A 247 14.43 -13.72 -4.30
C THR A 247 13.81 -14.75 -3.34
N LEU A 248 12.89 -14.31 -2.49
CA LEU A 248 11.97 -15.21 -1.81
C LEU A 248 11.02 -15.73 -2.89
N LEU A 249 11.40 -16.85 -3.50
CA LEU A 249 10.54 -17.56 -4.42
C LEU A 249 9.45 -18.24 -3.59
N ASP A 250 8.42 -17.49 -3.22
CA ASP A 250 7.24 -18.06 -2.55
C ASP A 250 6.40 -18.77 -3.62
N SER A 251 6.57 -20.10 -3.69
CA SER A 251 5.84 -20.95 -4.63
C SER A 251 4.33 -20.79 -4.49
N TYR A 252 3.83 -20.52 -3.28
CA TYR A 252 2.41 -20.32 -3.04
C TYR A 252 1.90 -19.01 -3.65
N ILE A 253 2.60 -17.89 -3.46
CA ILE A 253 2.21 -16.61 -4.11
C ILE A 253 2.29 -16.75 -5.63
N ARG A 254 3.32 -17.42 -6.14
CA ARG A 254 3.47 -17.68 -7.58
C ARG A 254 2.31 -18.49 -8.15
N GLU A 255 1.92 -19.59 -7.50
CA GLU A 255 0.78 -20.41 -7.91
C GLU A 255 -0.53 -19.60 -7.93
N ARG A 256 -0.73 -18.73 -6.94
CA ARG A 256 -1.91 -17.85 -6.86
C ARG A 256 -1.91 -16.78 -7.96
N ILE A 257 -0.75 -16.20 -8.27
CA ILE A 257 -0.61 -15.27 -9.40
C ILE A 257 -0.88 -16.00 -10.73
N ILE A 258 -0.39 -17.23 -10.90
CA ILE A 258 -0.67 -18.02 -12.11
C ILE A 258 -2.17 -18.32 -12.23
N TRP A 259 -2.82 -18.75 -11.15
CA TRP A 259 -4.28 -18.96 -11.12
C TRP A 259 -5.05 -17.70 -11.53
N TYR A 260 -4.51 -16.53 -11.25
CA TYR A 260 -5.12 -15.27 -11.62
C TYR A 260 -4.90 -14.85 -13.09
N LEU A 261 -3.71 -15.12 -13.64
CA LEU A 261 -3.33 -14.68 -14.99
C LEU A 261 -3.82 -15.62 -16.11
N VAL A 262 -4.40 -16.78 -15.77
CA VAL A 262 -4.92 -17.81 -16.69
C VAL A 262 -6.44 -17.82 -16.66
#